data_AF-A0A8J2U064-F1
#
_entry.id   AF-A0A8J2U064-F1
#
_cell.length_a   1.000
_cell.length_b   1.000
_cell.length_c   1.000
_cell.angle_alpha   90.00
_cell.angle_beta   90.00
_cell.angle_gamma   90.00
#
_symmetry.space_group_name_H-M   'P 1'
#
loop_
_entity.id
_entity.type
_entity.pdbx_description
1 polymer ?
#
loop_
_entity_poly.entity_id
_entity_poly.type
_entity_poly.pdbx_seq_one_letter_code
_entity_poly.pdbx_strand_id
1 'polypeptide(L)'
;MGGNDLIHTLAERLGNASEGTVSAAVRPWQLMWKPAEGERDVVIETEPGKLAARLEALTDKGSVSPWGADVSAEETAWRLLVTHLEEEYWAMPAGHGRLIIGADGVHTAS
;
A
#
# COMPACT_ATOMS: atom_id res chain seq x y z
N MET A 1 17.57 -3.71 2.59
CA MET A 1 16.60 -4.17 1.58
C MET A 1 16.88 -3.45 0.27
N GLY A 2 16.92 -4.17 -0.85
CA GLY A 2 16.96 -3.56 -2.18
C GLY A 2 15.58 -3.03 -2.57
N GLY A 3 15.51 -2.14 -3.56
CA GLY A 3 14.23 -1.51 -3.96
C GLY A 3 13.17 -2.50 -4.46
N ASN A 4 13.56 -3.62 -5.07
CA ASN A 4 12.63 -4.67 -5.49
C ASN A 4 12.02 -5.44 -4.30
N ASP A 5 12.72 -5.51 -3.16
CA ASP A 5 12.22 -6.22 -1.97
C ASP A 5 11.01 -5.48 -1.40
N LEU A 6 11.03 -4.14 -1.38
CA LEU A 6 9.94 -3.34 -0.83
C LEU A 6 8.63 -3.48 -1.63
N ILE A 7 8.73 -3.50 -2.97
CA ILE A 7 7.55 -3.68 -3.83
C ILE A 7 6.98 -5.10 -3.67
N HIS A 8 7.85 -6.09 -3.53
CA HIS A 8 7.43 -7.47 -3.26
C HIS A 8 6.72 -7.58 -1.91
N THR A 9 7.31 -7.02 -0.84
CA THR A 9 6.69 -7.00 0.48
C THR A 9 5.35 -6.26 0.47
N LEU A 10 5.23 -5.14 -0.25
CA LEU A 10 3.94 -4.46 -0.40
C LEU A 10 2.88 -5.38 -1.01
N ALA A 11 3.22 -6.12 -2.08
CA ALA A 11 2.30 -7.06 -2.71
C ALA A 11 1.85 -8.17 -1.75
N GLU A 12 2.78 -8.76 -0.99
CA GLU A 12 2.47 -9.79 0.01
C GLU A 12 1.57 -9.25 1.13
N ARG A 13 1.89 -8.06 1.66
CA ARG A 13 1.12 -7.44 2.75
C ARG A 13 -0.30 -7.08 2.31
N LEU A 14 -0.44 -6.52 1.12
CA LEU A 14 -1.74 -6.12 0.57
C LEU A 14 -2.63 -7.34 0.28
N GLY A 15 -2.06 -8.43 -0.25
CA GLY A 15 -2.76 -9.69 -0.46
C GLY A 15 -3.22 -10.35 0.85
N ASN A 16 -2.38 -10.31 1.89
CA ASN A 16 -2.72 -10.89 3.19
C ASN A 16 -3.79 -10.09 3.96
N ALA A 17 -3.82 -8.77 3.80
CA ALA A 17 -4.69 -7.89 4.57
C ALA A 17 -6.13 -7.82 4.03
N SER A 18 -6.28 -7.78 2.70
CA SER A 18 -7.56 -7.47 2.06
C SER A 18 -8.42 -8.70 1.72
N GLU A 19 -7.91 -9.92 1.97
CA GLU A 19 -8.41 -11.16 1.31
C GLU A 19 -8.40 -11.07 -0.24
N GLY A 20 -7.80 -10.00 -0.77
CA GLY A 20 -7.75 -9.67 -2.18
C GLY A 20 -6.57 -10.31 -2.89
N THR A 21 -6.65 -10.37 -4.21
CA THR A 21 -5.59 -10.95 -5.04
C THR A 21 -4.69 -9.83 -5.55
N VAL A 22 -3.38 -9.93 -5.28
CA VAL A 22 -2.38 -9.11 -5.95
C VAL A 22 -1.77 -9.94 -7.07
N SER A 23 -1.93 -9.48 -8.32
CA SER A 23 -1.31 -10.13 -9.47
C SER A 23 0.03 -9.48 -9.82
N ALA A 24 0.87 -10.26 -10.52
CA ALA A 24 2.24 -9.91 -10.80
C ALA A 24 2.35 -8.52 -11.45
N ALA A 25 3.35 -7.78 -10.99
CA ALA A 25 3.61 -6.41 -11.36
C ALA A 25 3.68 -6.24 -12.90
N VAL A 26 2.82 -5.41 -13.49
CA VAL A 26 2.85 -5.11 -14.94
C VAL A 26 4.16 -4.39 -15.30
N ARG A 27 4.76 -3.70 -14.31
CA ARG A 27 6.08 -3.06 -14.33
C ARG A 27 6.72 -3.16 -12.95
N PRO A 28 8.05 -2.99 -12.79
CA PRO A 28 8.72 -3.10 -11.47
C PRO A 28 8.19 -2.16 -10.37
N TRP A 29 7.48 -1.10 -10.74
CA TRP A 29 6.90 -0.07 -9.85
C TRP A 29 5.36 -0.02 -9.92
N GLN A 30 4.70 -1.03 -10.49
CA GLN A 30 3.24 -1.10 -10.60
C GLN A 30 2.72 -2.47 -10.19
N LEU A 31 1.85 -2.52 -9.19
CA LEU A 31 1.14 -3.71 -8.75
C LEU A 31 -0.31 -3.64 -9.23
N MET A 32 -0.90 -4.78 -9.57
CA MET A 32 -2.33 -4.87 -9.82
C MET A 32 -2.99 -5.57 -8.63
N TRP A 33 -3.90 -4.88 -7.98
CA TRP A 33 -4.59 -5.35 -6.78
C TRP A 33 -6.08 -5.40 -7.02
N LYS A 34 -6.69 -6.53 -6.63
CA LYS A 34 -8.13 -6.71 -6.59
C LYS A 34 -8.55 -6.91 -5.12
N PRO A 35 -9.17 -5.91 -4.48
CA PRO A 35 -9.46 -5.95 -3.05
C PRO A 35 -10.49 -7.02 -2.65
N ALA A 36 -11.47 -7.33 -3.52
CA ALA A 36 -12.45 -8.37 -3.24
C ALA A 36 -12.92 -9.08 -4.51
N GLU A 37 -13.47 -10.29 -4.35
CA GLU A 37 -14.06 -11.03 -5.46
C GLU A 37 -15.25 -10.25 -6.07
N GLY A 38 -15.32 -10.17 -7.39
CA GLY A 38 -16.33 -9.38 -8.10
C GLY A 38 -16.03 -7.88 -8.23
N GLU A 39 -15.05 -7.35 -7.48
CA GLU A 39 -14.66 -5.94 -7.57
C GLU A 39 -13.73 -5.64 -8.76
N ARG A 40 -13.55 -4.34 -9.05
CA ARG A 40 -12.65 -3.86 -10.10
C ARG A 40 -11.19 -3.89 -9.65
N ASP A 41 -10.32 -4.24 -10.59
CA ASP A 41 -8.87 -4.20 -10.40
C ASP A 41 -8.38 -2.76 -10.31
N VAL A 42 -7.37 -2.54 -9.46
CA VAL A 42 -6.73 -1.24 -9.24
C VAL A 42 -5.22 -1.38 -9.40
N VAL A 43 -4.63 -0.43 -10.12
CA VAL A 43 -3.19 -0.29 -10.29
C VAL A 43 -2.63 0.52 -9.12
N ILE A 44 -1.75 -0.07 -8.33
CA ILE A 44 -0.93 0.63 -7.34
C ILE A 44 0.39 1.02 -8.00
N GLU A 45 0.68 2.31 -8.13
CA GLU A 45 1.92 2.82 -8.69
C GLU A 45 2.81 3.42 -7.59
N THR A 46 4.03 2.90 -7.46
CA THR A 46 5.00 3.42 -6.51
C THR A 46 6.43 3.08 -6.88
N GLU A 47 7.32 4.05 -6.75
CA GLU A 47 8.76 3.84 -6.86
C GLU A 47 9.33 3.38 -5.50
N PRO A 48 10.32 2.47 -5.48
CA PRO A 48 10.88 1.99 -4.22
C PRO A 48 11.37 3.09 -3.26
N GLY A 49 11.97 4.16 -3.79
CA GLY A 49 12.42 5.29 -2.97
C GLY A 49 11.27 6.08 -2.34
N LYS A 50 10.15 6.23 -3.05
CA LYS A 50 8.93 6.90 -2.52
C LYS A 50 8.24 6.03 -1.47
N LEU A 51 8.18 4.72 -1.72
CA LEU A 51 7.66 3.76 -0.77
C LEU A 51 8.48 3.74 0.53
N ALA A 52 9.82 3.71 0.43
CA ALA A 52 10.70 3.80 1.59
C ALA A 52 10.46 5.08 2.40
N ALA A 53 10.48 6.25 1.73
CA ALA A 53 10.24 7.54 2.37
C ALA A 53 8.85 7.60 3.05
N ARG A 54 7.83 6.98 2.45
CA ARG A 54 6.49 6.90 3.03
C ARG A 54 6.47 6.06 4.31
N LEU A 55 7.12 4.89 4.31
CA LEU A 55 7.21 4.02 5.48
C LEU A 55 7.98 4.69 6.62
N GLU A 56 9.09 5.37 6.31
CA GLU A 56 9.83 6.19 7.27
C GLU A 56 8.94 7.27 7.88
N ALA A 57 8.20 8.03 7.06
CA ALA A 57 7.29 9.07 7.53
C ALA A 57 6.14 8.54 8.41
N LEU A 58 5.66 7.32 8.17
CA LEU A 58 4.66 6.66 9.01
C LEU A 58 5.25 6.16 10.34
N THR A 59 6.53 5.79 10.35
CA THR A 59 7.28 5.36 11.54
C THR A 59 7.59 6.55 12.46
N ASP A 60 8.07 7.67 11.89
CA ASP A 60 8.51 8.86 12.62
C ASP A 60 7.38 9.63 13.32
N LYS A 61 6.13 9.45 12.88
CA LYS A 61 4.96 10.12 13.48
C LYS A 61 4.64 9.66 14.91
N GLY A 62 5.44 8.78 15.50
CA GLY A 62 5.35 8.44 16.93
C GLY A 62 4.01 7.82 17.31
N SER A 63 3.31 7.24 16.34
CA SER A 63 2.00 6.63 16.52
C SER A 63 2.15 5.47 17.50
N VAL A 64 1.65 5.63 18.72
CA VAL A 64 1.45 4.50 19.63
C VAL A 64 0.67 3.45 18.84
N SER A 65 1.27 2.27 18.65
CA SER A 65 0.68 1.25 17.77
C SER A 65 -0.72 0.88 18.28
N PRO A 66 -1.78 1.09 17.48
CA PRO A 66 -3.12 0.69 17.90
C PRO A 66 -3.27 -0.83 17.97
N TRP A 67 -2.28 -1.57 17.46
CA TRP A 67 -2.24 -3.04 17.45
C TRP A 67 -1.48 -3.66 18.62
N GLY A 68 -1.08 -2.86 19.62
CA GLY A 68 -0.46 -3.33 20.86
C GLY A 68 1.05 -3.10 20.93
N ALA A 69 1.61 -3.20 22.14
CA ALA A 69 3.01 -2.89 22.43
C ALA A 69 4.02 -3.85 21.78
N ASP A 70 3.58 -5.05 21.39
CA ASP A 70 4.45 -6.07 20.78
C ASP A 70 4.64 -5.87 19.26
N VAL A 71 3.96 -4.90 18.66
CA VAL A 71 4.06 -4.60 17.23
C VAL A 71 5.18 -3.58 16.99
N SER A 72 6.14 -3.93 16.14
CA SER A 72 7.24 -3.01 15.81
C SER A 72 6.74 -1.75 15.09
N ALA A 73 7.54 -0.69 15.13
CA ALA A 73 7.21 0.56 14.44
C ALA A 73 7.14 0.35 12.90
N GLU A 74 8.03 -0.50 12.36
CA GLU A 74 8.00 -0.90 10.94
C GLU A 74 6.71 -1.65 10.58
N GLU A 75 6.30 -2.64 11.37
CA GLU A 75 5.06 -3.38 11.14
C GLU A 75 3.84 -2.45 11.24
N THR A 76 3.87 -1.51 12.19
CA THR A 76 2.84 -0.48 12.34
C THR A 76 2.76 0.40 11.08
N ALA A 77 3.90 0.82 10.52
CA ALA A 77 3.94 1.61 9.29
C ALA A 77 3.37 0.85 8.09
N TRP A 78 3.69 -0.45 7.94
CA TRP A 78 3.11 -1.29 6.89
C TRP A 78 1.59 -1.41 7.01
N ARG A 79 1.07 -1.67 8.22
CA ARG A 79 -0.38 -1.76 8.46
C ARG A 79 -1.09 -0.45 8.15
N LEU A 80 -0.55 0.68 8.62
CA LEU A 80 -1.08 2.00 8.32
C LEU A 80 -1.09 2.30 6.82
N LEU A 81 -0.04 1.92 6.09
CA LEU A 81 0.01 2.09 4.64
C LEU A 81 -1.08 1.29 3.94
N VAL A 82 -1.28 0.02 4.32
CA VAL A 82 -2.31 -0.84 3.74
C VAL A 82 -3.71 -0.30 4.05
N THR A 83 -3.98 0.10 5.29
CA THR A 83 -5.25 0.73 5.65
C THR A 83 -5.50 1.99 4.83
N HIS A 84 -4.49 2.85 4.63
CA HIS A 84 -4.65 4.06 3.81
C HIS A 84 -4.96 3.70 2.34
N LEU A 85 -4.33 2.67 1.78
CA LEU A 85 -4.64 2.19 0.42
C LEU A 85 -6.09 1.70 0.30
N GLU A 86 -6.61 1.00 1.30
CA GLU A 86 -7.99 0.54 1.36
C GLU A 86 -8.98 1.70 1.49
N GLU A 87 -8.70 2.67 2.37
CA GLU A 87 -9.53 3.86 2.55
C GLU A 87 -9.64 4.68 1.25
N GLU A 88 -8.51 4.94 0.59
CA GLU A 88 -8.53 5.63 -0.71
C GLU A 88 -9.27 4.82 -1.77
N TYR A 89 -9.13 3.49 -1.76
CA TYR A 89 -9.90 2.63 -2.65
C TYR A 89 -11.41 2.77 -2.46
N TRP A 90 -11.89 2.67 -1.23
CA TRP A 90 -13.33 2.78 -0.95
C TRP A 90 -13.88 4.19 -1.20
N ALA A 91 -13.02 5.21 -1.16
CA ALA A 91 -13.38 6.58 -1.50
C ALA A 91 -13.28 6.90 -3.01
N MET A 92 -12.72 6.00 -3.85
CA MET A 92 -12.50 6.29 -5.27
C MET A 92 -13.82 6.45 -6.05
N PRO A 93 -13.91 7.46 -6.94
CA PRO A 93 -15.01 7.57 -7.88
C PRO A 93 -15.07 6.37 -8.84
N ALA A 94 -16.28 5.99 -9.26
CA ALA A 94 -16.47 4.92 -10.23
C ALA A 94 -15.72 5.22 -11.54
N GLY A 95 -14.74 4.37 -11.87
CA GLY A 95 -13.90 4.51 -13.06
C GLY A 95 -12.45 4.91 -12.78
N HIS A 96 -12.13 5.31 -11.55
CA HIS A 96 -10.75 5.51 -11.11
C HIS A 96 -10.16 4.16 -10.71
N GLY A 97 -9.16 3.71 -11.46
CA GLY A 97 -8.53 2.39 -11.29
C GLY A 97 -7.05 2.47 -10.92
N ARG A 98 -6.58 3.61 -10.39
CA ARG A 98 -5.17 3.81 -10.05
C ARG A 98 -4.97 4.60 -8.77
N LEU A 99 -4.15 4.04 -7.87
CA LEU A 99 -3.62 4.69 -6.68
C LEU A 99 -2.11 4.90 -6.84
N ILE A 100 -1.62 6.05 -6.40
CA ILE A 100 -0.21 6.41 -6.44
C ILE A 100 0.28 6.61 -5.01
N ILE A 101 1.34 5.90 -4.62
CA ILE A 101 2.00 6.12 -3.33
C ILE A 101 3.13 7.13 -3.53
N GLY A 102 2.91 8.34 -3.04
CA GLY A 102 3.90 9.40 -2.92
C GLY A 102 4.61 9.39 -1.56
N ALA A 103 5.63 10.24 -1.42
CA ALA A 103 6.30 10.43 -0.13
C ALA A 103 5.38 11.12 0.91
N ASP A 104 4.44 11.92 0.43
CA ASP A 104 3.49 12.72 1.23
C ASP A 104 2.19 11.97 1.54
N GLY A 105 1.75 11.06 0.68
CA GLY A 105 0.48 10.35 0.85
C GLY A 105 0.20 9.31 -0.23
N VAL A 106 -1.00 8.72 -0.14
CA VAL A 106 -1.62 7.92 -1.19
C VAL A 106 -2.63 8.81 -1.90
N HIS A 107 -2.62 8.81 -3.23
CA HIS A 107 -3.48 9.68 -4.04
C HIS A 107 -4.15 8.88 -5.14
N THR A 108 -5.37 9.27 -5.52
CA THR A 108 -6.08 8.69 -6.66
C THR A 108 -5.64 9.41 -7.95
N ALA A 109 -5.42 8.64 -9.03
CA ALA A 109 -5.11 9.20 -10.34
C ALA A 109 -6.29 9.03 -11.30
N SER A 110 -6.61 10.10 -12.02
CA SER A 110 -7.69 10.14 -13.04
C SER A 110 -7.20 9.62 -14.39
#